data_AF-W0EVH7-F1
#
_entry.id   AF-W0EVH7-F1
#
_cell.length_a   1.000
_cell.length_b   1.000
_cell.length_c   1.000
_cell.angle_alpha   90.00
_cell.angle_beta   90.00
_cell.angle_gamma   90.00
#
_symmetry.space_group_name_H-M   'P 1'
#
loop_
_entity.id
_entity.type
_entity.pdbx_description
1 polymer ?
#
loop_
_entity_poly.entity_id
_entity_poly.type
_entity_poly.pdbx_seq_one_letter_code
_entity_poly.pdbx_strand_id
1 'polypeptide(L)'
;MSENFFPDTSGGRYFFSLGASEGCIRIVPLGECDLTAGDTIEVVTYDGERLPLLCVKSISEGGKISAEELERIKTLPSNDNIKAALLNPENQYQNIVVDKVVDFELGAVVGNRDRMGNGFLVKDCNFSFNRSRGVLIKASNGMVVNNVFEGNWISSILVTPETWWLESGCSDNVFIEGNRIIGNKRKYAINVSGSGYSQKPAPAGLHCGITVKNNEFENCLSPMIRFQSVKGGELVGNHVLESDKRTEAVTEIVNCD
;
A
#
# COMPACT_ATOMS: atom_id res chain seq x y z
N MET A 1 -30.60 1.88 3.46
CA MET A 1 -29.99 1.68 2.13
C MET A 1 -28.57 1.22 2.36
N SER A 2 -28.31 -0.08 2.23
CA SER A 2 -26.96 -0.63 2.27
C SER A 2 -26.36 -0.42 0.89
N GLU A 3 -25.66 0.69 0.70
CA GLU A 3 -24.78 0.82 -0.46
C GLU A 3 -23.71 -0.26 -0.34
N ASN A 4 -23.59 -1.10 -1.38
CA ASN A 4 -22.52 -2.07 -1.49
C ASN A 4 -21.18 -1.34 -1.35
N PHE A 5 -20.47 -1.57 -0.25
CA PHE A 5 -19.19 -0.93 0.07
C PHE A 5 -18.05 -1.34 -0.89
N PHE A 6 -18.33 -2.22 -1.85
CA PHE A 6 -17.39 -2.65 -2.86
C PHE A 6 -17.84 -2.08 -4.21
N PRO A 7 -17.28 -0.94 -4.64
CA PRO A 7 -17.56 -0.43 -5.97
C PRO A 7 -17.08 -1.44 -7.02
N ASP A 8 -17.86 -1.48 -8.09
CA ASP A 8 -17.67 -2.33 -9.27
C ASP A 8 -16.27 -2.14 -9.88
N THR A 9 -15.57 -3.26 -10.05
CA THR A 9 -14.50 -3.58 -11.01
C THR A 9 -13.54 -2.47 -11.50
N SER A 10 -12.46 -2.22 -10.76
CA SER A 10 -11.14 -1.89 -11.34
C SER A 10 -10.04 -2.25 -10.33
N GLY A 11 -8.90 -2.76 -10.79
CA GLY A 11 -7.92 -3.47 -9.96
C GLY A 11 -7.29 -2.66 -8.81
N GLY A 12 -6.42 -3.32 -8.05
CA GLY A 12 -5.68 -2.67 -6.95
C GLY A 12 -6.25 -2.92 -5.54
N ARG A 13 -7.10 -3.92 -5.34
CA ARG A 13 -7.48 -4.39 -4.00
C ARG A 13 -6.59 -5.52 -3.48
N TYR A 14 -6.56 -5.66 -2.17
CA TYR A 14 -6.08 -6.86 -1.51
C TYR A 14 -7.22 -7.85 -1.27
N PHE A 15 -6.88 -9.13 -1.36
CA PHE A 15 -7.64 -10.22 -0.79
C PHE A 15 -7.07 -10.58 0.58
N PHE A 16 -7.94 -10.77 1.56
CA PHE A 16 -7.54 -11.31 2.85
C PHE A 16 -7.15 -12.78 2.71
N SER A 17 -6.07 -13.23 3.36
CA SER A 17 -5.64 -14.63 3.31
C SER A 17 -5.79 -15.33 4.65
N LEU A 18 -6.32 -16.56 4.59
CA LEU A 18 -6.37 -17.52 5.70
C LEU A 18 -5.02 -18.24 5.90
N GLY A 19 -3.99 -17.87 5.13
CA GLY A 19 -2.67 -18.48 5.14
C GLY A 19 -2.38 -19.28 3.88
N ALA A 20 -1.16 -19.81 3.82
CA ALA A 20 -0.70 -20.64 2.73
C ALA A 20 0.13 -21.81 3.24
N SER A 21 0.04 -22.95 2.57
CA SER A 21 0.91 -24.10 2.78
C SER A 21 1.16 -24.81 1.46
N GLU A 22 2.36 -25.38 1.30
CA GLU A 22 2.74 -26.20 0.14
C GLU A 22 2.48 -25.53 -1.23
N GLY A 23 2.56 -24.19 -1.31
CA GLY A 23 2.30 -23.44 -2.55
C GLY A 23 0.82 -23.26 -2.90
N CYS A 24 -0.09 -23.46 -1.95
CA CYS A 24 -1.50 -23.15 -2.07
C CYS A 24 -1.89 -22.06 -1.05
N ILE A 25 -2.36 -20.91 -1.56
CA ILE A 25 -2.82 -19.78 -0.75
C ILE A 25 -4.34 -19.81 -0.67
N ARG A 26 -4.90 -19.64 0.54
CA ARG A 26 -6.36 -19.57 0.75
C ARG A 26 -6.77 -18.11 0.89
N ILE A 27 -7.49 -17.56 -0.09
CA ILE A 27 -7.95 -16.17 -0.06
C ILE A 27 -9.46 -16.06 0.18
N VAL A 28 -9.89 -15.01 0.86
CA VAL A 28 -11.31 -14.67 1.05
C VAL A 28 -11.67 -13.48 0.15
N PRO A 29 -12.32 -13.71 -1.00
CA PRO A 29 -12.78 -12.64 -1.86
C PRO A 29 -14.01 -11.95 -1.23
N LEU A 30 -13.87 -10.68 -0.87
CA LEU A 30 -14.98 -9.82 -0.49
C LEU A 30 -15.60 -9.22 -1.76
N GLY A 31 -16.35 -10.03 -2.49
CA GLY A 31 -16.92 -9.72 -3.81
C GLY A 31 -16.46 -10.70 -4.90
N GLU A 32 -16.57 -10.32 -6.16
CA GLU A 32 -16.04 -11.12 -7.29
C GLU A 32 -14.53 -11.31 -7.12
N CYS A 33 -13.94 -12.47 -7.46
CA CYS A 33 -12.48 -12.63 -7.48
C CYS A 33 -11.95 -12.32 -8.88
N ASP A 34 -10.95 -11.44 -8.98
CA ASP A 34 -10.42 -10.95 -10.25
C ASP A 34 -9.02 -11.48 -10.59
N LEU A 35 -8.57 -12.52 -9.87
CA LEU A 35 -7.36 -13.27 -10.20
C LEU A 35 -7.63 -14.28 -11.31
N THR A 36 -6.62 -14.50 -12.16
CA THR A 36 -6.61 -15.53 -13.19
C THR A 36 -5.27 -16.25 -13.25
N ALA A 37 -5.24 -17.46 -13.83
CA ALA A 37 -3.99 -18.17 -14.06
C ALA A 37 -3.08 -17.36 -14.99
N GLY A 38 -1.81 -17.23 -14.61
CA GLY A 38 -0.82 -16.37 -15.26
C GLY A 38 -0.57 -15.06 -14.52
N ASP A 39 -1.52 -14.58 -13.70
CA ASP A 39 -1.37 -13.32 -12.98
C ASP A 39 -0.18 -13.35 -12.02
N THR A 40 0.52 -12.23 -11.93
CA THR A 40 1.54 -11.96 -10.92
C THR A 40 0.89 -11.39 -9.68
N ILE A 41 1.17 -11.98 -8.52
CA ILE A 41 0.65 -11.52 -7.22
C ILE A 41 1.77 -11.10 -6.28
N GLU A 42 1.46 -10.10 -5.46
CA GLU A 42 2.22 -9.78 -4.25
C GLU A 42 1.52 -10.36 -3.02
N VAL A 43 2.33 -10.78 -2.04
CA VAL A 43 1.85 -11.20 -0.74
C VAL A 43 2.54 -10.37 0.32
N VAL A 44 1.76 -9.77 1.21
CA VAL A 44 2.24 -9.05 2.38
C VAL A 44 1.75 -9.79 3.62
N THR A 45 2.68 -10.27 4.45
CA THR A 45 2.35 -11.03 5.66
C THR A 45 1.71 -10.14 6.72
N TYR A 46 1.24 -10.75 7.82
CA TYR A 46 0.64 -10.01 8.94
C TYR A 46 1.52 -8.87 9.45
N ASP A 47 2.83 -9.09 9.57
CA ASP A 47 3.78 -8.08 10.07
C ASP A 47 4.33 -7.14 8.97
N GLY A 48 3.87 -7.30 7.73
CA GLY A 48 4.24 -6.42 6.63
C GLY A 48 5.45 -6.89 5.83
N GLU A 49 5.92 -8.12 6.02
CA GLU A 49 6.95 -8.68 5.15
C GLU A 49 6.35 -8.94 3.77
N ARG A 50 6.99 -8.39 2.73
CA ARG A 50 6.60 -8.65 1.34
C ARG A 50 7.37 -9.86 0.83
N LEU A 51 6.65 -10.93 0.55
CA LEU A 51 7.23 -12.16 0.01
C LEU A 51 7.64 -11.98 -1.46
N PRO A 52 8.51 -12.86 -2.01
CA PRO A 52 8.82 -12.86 -3.43
C PRO A 52 7.54 -12.94 -4.28
N LEU A 53 7.53 -12.24 -5.42
CA LEU A 53 6.40 -12.30 -6.35
C LEU A 53 6.13 -13.73 -6.80
N LEU A 54 4.85 -14.05 -6.90
CA LEU A 54 4.34 -15.37 -7.26
C LEU A 54 3.51 -15.28 -8.53
N CYS A 55 3.49 -16.34 -9.32
CA CYS A 55 2.62 -16.49 -10.48
C CYS A 55 1.49 -17.47 -10.15
N VAL A 56 0.25 -17.05 -10.38
CA VAL A 56 -0.94 -17.89 -10.20
C VAL A 56 -0.93 -19.00 -11.25
N LYS A 57 -1.05 -20.26 -10.81
CA LYS A 57 -1.13 -21.44 -11.68
C LYS A 57 -2.57 -21.87 -11.92
N SER A 58 -3.37 -21.90 -10.87
CA SER A 58 -4.78 -22.27 -10.95
C SER A 58 -5.54 -21.72 -9.75
N ILE A 59 -6.84 -21.56 -9.95
CA ILE A 59 -7.78 -21.11 -8.94
C ILE A 59 -8.89 -22.14 -8.86
N SER A 60 -9.27 -22.52 -7.64
CA SER A 60 -10.44 -23.36 -7.41
C SER A 60 -11.27 -22.83 -6.25
N GLU A 61 -12.54 -23.21 -6.22
CA GLU A 61 -13.35 -23.03 -5.02
C GLU A 61 -12.70 -23.78 -3.84
N GLY A 62 -12.83 -23.18 -2.67
CA GLY A 62 -12.43 -23.76 -1.39
C GLY A 62 -13.66 -24.14 -0.57
N GLY A 63 -13.59 -23.88 0.72
CA GLY A 63 -14.65 -24.17 1.67
C GLY A 63 -15.11 -22.91 2.41
N LYS A 64 -15.92 -23.11 3.46
CA LYS A 64 -16.25 -22.06 4.41
C LYS A 64 -15.07 -21.78 5.34
N ILE A 65 -14.97 -20.54 5.81
CA ILE A 65 -14.03 -20.15 6.86
C ILE A 65 -14.40 -20.89 8.15
N SER A 66 -13.42 -21.51 8.81
CA SER A 66 -13.66 -22.25 10.05
C SER A 66 -14.01 -21.32 11.23
N ALA A 67 -14.67 -21.86 12.25
CA ALA A 67 -15.00 -21.08 13.45
C ALA A 67 -13.73 -20.54 14.15
N GLU A 68 -12.64 -21.30 14.17
CA GLU A 68 -11.36 -20.87 14.74
C GLU A 68 -10.74 -19.71 13.96
N GLU A 69 -10.75 -19.79 12.62
CA GLU A 69 -10.28 -18.70 11.76
C GLU A 69 -11.13 -17.44 11.94
N LEU A 70 -12.45 -17.57 12.08
CA LEU A 70 -13.35 -16.44 12.38
C LEU A 70 -13.01 -15.78 13.73
N GLU A 71 -12.75 -16.56 14.78
CA GLU A 71 -12.30 -16.00 16.07
C GLU A 71 -10.97 -15.26 15.94
N ARG A 72 -10.02 -15.79 15.16
CA ARG A 72 -8.75 -15.08 14.88
C ARG A 72 -9.01 -13.77 14.14
N ILE A 73 -9.85 -13.77 13.10
CA ILE A 73 -10.19 -12.56 12.31
C ILE A 73 -10.78 -11.46 13.18
N LYS A 74 -11.62 -11.78 14.18
CA LYS A 74 -12.20 -10.78 15.11
C LYS A 74 -11.14 -9.94 15.81
N THR A 75 -9.99 -10.55 16.12
CA THR A 75 -8.89 -9.90 16.86
C THR A 75 -8.03 -8.97 16.01
N LEU A 76 -8.12 -9.06 14.67
CA LEU A 76 -7.28 -8.28 13.78
C LEU A 76 -7.62 -6.78 13.85
N PRO A 77 -6.63 -5.88 13.82
CA PRO A 77 -6.89 -4.45 13.75
C PRO A 77 -7.21 -4.07 12.28
N SER A 78 -8.50 -4.06 11.95
CA SER A 78 -9.02 -3.74 10.63
C SER A 78 -10.18 -2.74 10.73
N ASN A 79 -10.53 -2.11 9.61
CA ASN A 79 -11.77 -1.34 9.54
C ASN A 79 -12.99 -2.20 9.93
N ASP A 80 -13.96 -1.59 10.61
CA ASP A 80 -15.18 -2.28 11.08
C ASP A 80 -16.02 -2.87 9.95
N ASN A 81 -16.13 -2.19 8.80
CA ASN A 81 -16.88 -2.71 7.65
C ASN A 81 -16.16 -3.89 7.01
N ILE A 82 -14.83 -3.80 6.84
CA ILE A 82 -14.01 -4.92 6.35
C ILE A 82 -14.09 -6.10 7.32
N LYS A 83 -14.03 -5.84 8.62
CA LYS A 83 -14.15 -6.87 9.66
C LYS A 83 -15.52 -7.56 9.59
N ALA A 84 -16.60 -6.79 9.56
CA ALA A 84 -17.95 -7.33 9.46
C ALA A 84 -18.14 -8.14 8.17
N ALA A 85 -17.58 -7.67 7.05
CA ALA A 85 -17.61 -8.39 5.78
C ALA A 85 -16.86 -9.72 5.86
N LEU A 86 -15.63 -9.75 6.39
CA LEU A 86 -14.85 -10.99 6.55
C LEU A 86 -15.52 -12.01 7.48
N LEU A 87 -16.22 -11.54 8.53
CA LEU A 87 -16.89 -12.37 9.51
C LEU A 87 -18.26 -12.92 9.05
N ASN A 88 -18.67 -12.65 7.82
CA ASN A 88 -19.88 -13.24 7.27
C ASN A 88 -19.71 -14.76 7.11
N PRO A 89 -20.54 -15.60 7.78
CA PRO A 89 -20.42 -17.06 7.73
C PRO A 89 -20.76 -17.68 6.36
N GLU A 90 -21.31 -16.88 5.44
CA GLU A 90 -21.54 -17.30 4.06
C GLU A 90 -20.33 -17.06 3.15
N ASN A 91 -19.30 -16.38 3.63
CA ASN A 91 -18.06 -16.26 2.88
C ASN A 91 -17.40 -17.62 2.68
N GLN A 92 -16.92 -17.82 1.46
CA GLN A 92 -16.08 -18.96 1.10
C GLN A 92 -14.69 -18.45 0.76
N TYR A 93 -13.68 -19.26 1.03
CA TYR A 93 -12.35 -19.01 0.52
C TYR A 93 -12.16 -19.69 -0.84
N GLN A 94 -11.18 -19.20 -1.60
CA GLN A 94 -10.69 -19.81 -2.83
C GLN A 94 -9.25 -20.28 -2.62
N ASN A 95 -8.88 -21.36 -3.29
CA ASN A 95 -7.53 -21.89 -3.31
C ASN A 95 -6.78 -21.35 -4.53
N ILE A 96 -5.62 -20.74 -4.29
CA ILE A 96 -4.74 -20.18 -5.31
C ILE A 96 -3.45 -20.98 -5.30
N VAL A 97 -3.25 -21.83 -6.31
CA VAL A 97 -1.99 -22.56 -6.48
C VAL A 97 -0.99 -21.64 -7.16
N VAL A 98 0.23 -21.56 -6.64
CA VAL A 98 1.29 -20.68 -7.14
C VAL A 98 2.53 -21.44 -7.61
N ASP A 99 3.41 -20.76 -8.32
CA ASP A 99 4.63 -21.32 -8.91
C ASP A 99 5.76 -21.62 -7.91
N LYS A 100 5.69 -21.06 -6.69
CA LYS A 100 6.70 -21.22 -5.65
C LYS A 100 6.04 -21.59 -4.33
N VAL A 101 6.72 -22.44 -3.56
CA VAL A 101 6.27 -22.76 -2.20
C VAL A 101 6.42 -21.52 -1.34
N VAL A 102 5.33 -21.17 -0.67
CA VAL A 102 5.26 -20.13 0.35
C VAL A 102 4.47 -20.68 1.52
N ASP A 103 4.85 -20.25 2.71
CA ASP A 103 4.23 -20.64 3.97
C ASP A 103 4.05 -19.37 4.82
N PHE A 104 2.83 -19.14 5.28
CA PHE A 104 2.50 -18.05 6.16
C PHE A 104 1.13 -18.27 6.80
N GLU A 105 0.99 -17.69 7.98
CA GLU A 105 -0.23 -17.73 8.79
C GLU A 105 -1.32 -16.79 8.26
N LEU A 106 -2.54 -17.01 8.77
CA LEU A 106 -3.68 -16.12 8.59
C LEU A 106 -3.32 -14.65 8.92
N GLY A 107 -3.84 -13.73 8.12
CA GLY A 107 -3.62 -12.29 8.30
C GLY A 107 -2.65 -11.68 7.30
N ALA A 108 -2.17 -12.46 6.33
CA ALA A 108 -1.56 -11.92 5.13
C ALA A 108 -2.62 -11.35 4.17
N VAL A 109 -2.16 -10.52 3.24
CA VAL A 109 -2.96 -10.00 2.13
C VAL A 109 -2.31 -10.30 0.79
N VAL A 110 -3.14 -10.52 -0.23
CA VAL A 110 -2.71 -10.89 -1.58
C VAL A 110 -3.23 -9.87 -2.58
N GLY A 111 -2.36 -9.26 -3.39
CA GLY A 111 -2.73 -8.25 -4.38
C GLY A 111 -2.33 -8.66 -5.79
N ASN A 112 -3.18 -8.36 -6.79
CA ASN A 112 -2.87 -8.61 -8.20
C ASN A 112 -2.03 -7.46 -8.77
N ARG A 113 -0.76 -7.75 -9.10
CA ARG A 113 0.19 -6.75 -9.61
C ARG A 113 -0.12 -6.30 -11.03
N ASP A 114 -0.73 -7.17 -11.82
CA ASP A 114 -1.00 -6.94 -13.24
C ASP A 114 -2.23 -6.05 -13.45
N ARG A 115 -2.99 -5.79 -12.38
CA ARG A 115 -4.16 -4.91 -12.37
C ARG A 115 -3.94 -3.62 -11.60
N MET A 116 -2.69 -3.26 -11.34
CA MET A 116 -2.31 -1.96 -10.77
C MET A 116 -2.04 -0.96 -11.88
N GLY A 117 -2.17 0.34 -11.58
CA GLY A 117 -1.84 1.44 -12.49
C GLY A 117 -0.34 1.64 -12.69
N ASN A 118 0.41 0.57 -12.95
CA ASN A 118 1.86 0.60 -13.14
C ASN A 118 2.23 1.41 -14.39
N GLY A 119 3.38 2.09 -14.38
CA GLY A 119 3.80 2.93 -15.50
C GLY A 119 3.18 4.33 -15.50
N PHE A 120 2.55 4.75 -14.40
CA PHE A 120 1.87 6.04 -14.31
C PHE A 120 2.82 7.24 -14.44
N LEU A 121 2.30 8.34 -14.97
CA LEU A 121 2.99 9.62 -15.01
C LEU A 121 2.05 10.74 -14.53
N VAL A 122 2.44 11.40 -13.44
CA VAL A 122 1.80 12.63 -12.94
C VAL A 122 2.83 13.75 -13.07
N LYS A 123 2.64 14.64 -14.05
CA LYS A 123 3.65 15.62 -14.41
C LYS A 123 3.05 16.99 -14.72
N ASP A 124 3.76 18.04 -14.32
CA ASP A 124 3.43 19.44 -14.60
C ASP A 124 1.99 19.82 -14.17
N CYS A 125 1.49 19.21 -13.09
CA CYS A 125 0.15 19.44 -12.55
C CYS A 125 0.18 20.33 -11.30
N ASN A 126 -0.98 20.89 -10.97
CA ASN A 126 -1.21 21.63 -9.73
C ASN A 126 -2.27 20.93 -8.88
N PHE A 127 -1.95 20.65 -7.62
CA PHE A 127 -2.86 20.05 -6.64
C PHE A 127 -2.97 20.97 -5.42
N SER A 128 -4.09 21.67 -5.27
CA SER A 128 -4.21 22.71 -4.24
C SER A 128 -5.41 22.50 -3.31
N PHE A 129 -5.23 22.84 -2.04
CA PHE A 129 -6.25 22.95 -0.99
C PHE A 129 -7.11 21.69 -0.78
N ASN A 130 -6.52 20.51 -0.98
CA ASN A 130 -7.18 19.23 -0.74
C ASN A 130 -7.27 18.90 0.78
N ARG A 131 -8.44 18.41 1.21
CA ARG A 131 -8.66 17.90 2.58
C ARG A 131 -7.88 16.61 2.89
N SER A 132 -7.51 15.84 1.87
CA SER A 132 -6.83 14.54 2.02
C SER A 132 -5.41 14.58 1.43
N ARG A 133 -5.04 13.56 0.65
CA ARG A 133 -3.77 13.53 -0.10
C ARG A 133 -3.88 14.31 -1.41
N GLY A 134 -2.75 14.80 -1.92
CA GLY A 134 -2.65 15.27 -3.31
C GLY A 134 -2.68 14.08 -4.28
N VAL A 135 -1.67 13.21 -4.17
CA VAL A 135 -1.58 11.96 -4.92
C VAL A 135 -1.37 10.79 -3.95
N LEU A 136 -2.14 9.71 -4.13
CA LEU A 136 -1.95 8.43 -3.45
C LEU A 136 -1.49 7.40 -4.48
N ILE A 137 -0.33 6.81 -4.25
CA ILE A 137 0.35 5.86 -5.14
C ILE A 137 0.24 4.46 -4.54
N LYS A 138 -0.34 3.57 -5.34
CA LYS A 138 -0.55 2.14 -5.10
C LYS A 138 -0.15 1.33 -6.34
N ALA A 139 0.98 1.70 -6.91
CA ALA A 139 1.47 1.20 -8.19
C ALA A 139 2.99 1.34 -8.25
N SER A 140 3.57 0.80 -9.31
CA SER A 140 5.02 0.71 -9.55
C SER A 140 5.42 1.31 -10.90
N ASN A 141 6.73 1.48 -11.10
CA ASN A 141 7.35 1.97 -12.34
C ASN A 141 6.78 3.32 -12.80
N GLY A 142 6.44 4.20 -11.86
CA GLY A 142 5.76 5.45 -12.15
C GLY A 142 6.48 6.68 -11.63
N MET A 143 5.99 7.84 -12.05
CA MET A 143 6.66 9.12 -11.82
C MET A 143 5.66 10.18 -11.37
N VAL A 144 6.04 10.93 -10.32
CA VAL A 144 5.39 12.18 -9.91
C VAL A 144 6.42 13.29 -10.00
N VAL A 145 6.40 14.06 -11.08
CA VAL A 145 7.49 14.98 -11.42
C VAL A 145 7.05 16.40 -11.76
N ASN A 146 7.79 17.38 -11.28
CA ASN A 146 7.59 18.81 -11.60
C ASN A 146 6.16 19.31 -11.31
N ASN A 147 5.48 18.76 -10.31
CA ASN A 147 4.16 19.23 -9.91
C ASN A 147 4.26 20.27 -8.79
N VAL A 148 3.21 21.08 -8.65
CA VAL A 148 3.03 21.96 -7.50
C VAL A 148 1.93 21.40 -6.60
N PHE A 149 2.24 21.27 -5.31
CA PHE A 149 1.30 20.90 -4.27
C PHE A 149 1.16 22.05 -3.28
N GLU A 150 -0.05 22.52 -3.05
CA GLU A 150 -0.28 23.68 -2.21
C GLU A 150 -1.38 23.43 -1.17
N GLY A 151 -1.05 23.63 0.11
CA GLY A 151 -2.04 23.63 1.18
C GLY A 151 -2.75 22.30 1.42
N ASN A 152 -2.18 21.17 0.99
CA ASN A 152 -2.71 19.84 1.28
C ASN A 152 -2.77 19.60 2.81
N TRP A 153 -3.88 19.02 3.27
CA TRP A 153 -4.08 18.80 4.70
C TRP A 153 -3.33 17.58 5.25
N ILE A 154 -3.21 16.49 4.48
CA ILE A 154 -2.49 15.26 4.89
C ILE A 154 -1.10 15.22 4.24
N SER A 155 -0.86 14.32 3.30
CA SER A 155 0.38 14.21 2.54
C SER A 155 0.13 14.70 1.13
N SER A 156 1.00 15.56 0.61
CA SER A 156 0.96 15.97 -0.78
C SER A 156 1.14 14.77 -1.71
N ILE A 157 2.09 13.89 -1.37
CA ILE A 157 2.35 12.63 -2.07
C ILE A 157 2.44 11.52 -1.03
N LEU A 158 1.64 10.47 -1.19
CA LEU A 158 1.63 9.29 -0.33
C LEU A 158 1.85 8.03 -1.17
N VAL A 159 2.88 7.26 -0.85
CA VAL A 159 3.14 5.93 -1.40
C VAL A 159 2.87 4.94 -0.27
N THR A 160 1.77 4.19 -0.36
CA THR A 160 1.41 3.19 0.65
C THR A 160 0.36 2.22 0.10
N PRO A 161 0.52 0.90 0.31
CA PRO A 161 -0.66 0.04 0.39
C PRO A 161 -1.48 0.40 1.64
N GLU A 162 -2.76 0.06 1.68
CA GLU A 162 -3.60 0.28 2.87
C GLU A 162 -4.31 -1.02 3.27
N THR A 163 -3.62 -1.86 4.07
CA THR A 163 -4.16 -3.14 4.58
C THR A 163 -5.42 -2.96 5.42
N TRP A 164 -5.54 -1.84 6.13
CA TRP A 164 -6.74 -1.46 6.88
C TRP A 164 -7.99 -1.38 6.01
N TRP A 165 -7.84 -0.96 4.75
CA TRP A 165 -8.91 -0.83 3.75
C TRP A 165 -8.93 -1.96 2.71
N LEU A 166 -8.00 -2.92 2.82
CA LEU A 166 -7.74 -3.92 1.77
C LEU A 166 -7.44 -3.29 0.40
N GLU A 167 -6.63 -2.24 0.36
CA GLU A 167 -6.18 -1.62 -0.88
C GLU A 167 -4.71 -1.96 -1.13
N SER A 168 -4.46 -2.73 -2.19
CA SER A 168 -3.14 -3.25 -2.55
C SER A 168 -2.25 -2.20 -3.19
N GLY A 169 -0.99 -2.55 -3.43
CA GLY A 169 -0.07 -1.70 -4.19
C GLY A 169 1.17 -1.33 -3.42
N CYS A 170 1.93 -2.33 -2.98
CA CYS A 170 3.35 -2.10 -2.69
C CYS A 170 4.03 -1.52 -3.94
N SER A 171 4.98 -0.62 -3.78
CA SER A 171 5.53 0.15 -4.90
C SER A 171 6.97 -0.21 -5.18
N ASP A 172 7.28 -0.38 -6.45
CA ASP A 172 8.63 -0.60 -6.96
C ASP A 172 8.98 0.49 -7.98
N ASN A 173 10.21 0.99 -7.98
CA ASN A 173 10.74 1.91 -9.00
C ASN A 173 9.86 3.15 -9.22
N VAL A 174 9.52 3.85 -8.14
CA VAL A 174 8.73 5.09 -8.20
C VAL A 174 9.63 6.30 -8.01
N PHE A 175 9.50 7.28 -8.91
CA PHE A 175 10.25 8.52 -8.89
C PHE A 175 9.37 9.68 -8.45
N ILE A 176 9.80 10.39 -7.41
CA ILE A 176 9.17 11.61 -6.91
C ILE A 176 10.22 12.72 -7.03
N GLU A 177 10.18 13.47 -8.12
CA GLU A 177 11.27 14.37 -8.50
C GLU A 177 10.84 15.79 -8.87
N GLY A 178 11.57 16.80 -8.39
CA GLY A 178 11.38 18.18 -8.86
C GLY A 178 10.05 18.82 -8.46
N ASN A 179 9.31 18.23 -7.52
CA ASN A 179 8.03 18.80 -7.09
C ASN A 179 8.25 19.94 -6.10
N ARG A 180 7.40 20.96 -6.19
CA ARG A 180 7.36 22.06 -5.22
C ARG A 180 6.16 21.88 -4.30
N ILE A 181 6.40 21.81 -2.99
CA ILE A 181 5.38 21.56 -1.99
C ILE A 181 5.32 22.73 -1.01
N ILE A 182 4.17 23.39 -0.96
CA ILE A 182 3.96 24.66 -0.26
C ILE A 182 2.88 24.48 0.80
N GLY A 183 3.20 24.77 2.05
CA GLY A 183 2.20 24.89 3.11
C GLY A 183 1.49 23.60 3.50
N ASN A 184 2.11 22.42 3.34
CA ASN A 184 1.51 21.13 3.73
C ASN A 184 1.22 21.12 5.24
N LYS A 185 -0.03 20.85 5.63
CA LYS A 185 -0.52 21.13 6.99
C LYS A 185 -0.20 20.07 8.04
N ARG A 186 0.33 18.92 7.64
CA ARG A 186 0.78 17.84 8.52
C ARG A 186 2.24 17.45 8.24
N LYS A 187 2.84 16.73 9.18
CA LYS A 187 4.14 16.05 8.97
C LYS A 187 4.02 15.09 7.77
N TYR A 188 5.14 14.85 7.10
CA TYR A 188 5.27 13.96 5.95
C TYR A 188 4.46 14.44 4.74
N ALA A 189 4.86 15.59 4.20
CA ALA A 189 4.39 16.10 2.92
C ALA A 189 4.62 15.08 1.79
N ILE A 190 5.79 14.42 1.79
CA ILE A 190 6.03 13.18 1.05
C ILE A 190 6.10 12.05 2.07
N ASN A 191 5.24 11.04 1.92
CA ASN A 191 5.23 9.89 2.82
C ASN A 191 5.34 8.61 2.00
N VAL A 192 6.46 7.91 2.14
CA VAL A 192 6.65 6.54 1.65
C VAL A 192 6.63 5.64 2.87
N SER A 193 5.59 4.83 3.01
CA SER A 193 5.39 4.02 4.21
C SER A 193 4.42 2.88 3.93
N GLY A 194 4.35 1.93 4.86
CA GLY A 194 3.26 0.97 4.88
C GLY A 194 3.38 -0.01 6.04
N SER A 195 2.35 -0.84 6.18
CA SER A 195 2.23 -1.82 7.25
C SER A 195 1.49 -3.05 6.75
N GLY A 196 1.77 -4.20 7.35
CA GLY A 196 0.88 -5.36 7.30
C GLY A 196 -0.37 -5.14 8.17
N TYR A 197 -1.12 -6.21 8.42
CA TYR A 197 -2.26 -6.15 9.32
C TYR A 197 -1.88 -5.83 10.77
N SER A 198 -0.64 -6.05 11.22
CA SER A 198 -0.20 -5.70 12.57
C SER A 198 -0.23 -4.19 12.86
N GLN A 199 -0.40 -3.36 11.83
CA GLN A 199 -0.37 -1.88 11.88
C GLN A 199 0.95 -1.30 12.41
N LYS A 200 1.98 -2.13 12.53
CA LYS A 200 3.35 -1.69 12.84
C LYS A 200 4.07 -1.35 11.53
N PRO A 201 5.09 -0.47 11.57
CA PRO A 201 5.96 -0.24 10.43
C PRO A 201 6.50 -1.56 9.87
N ALA A 202 6.26 -1.81 8.58
CA ALA A 202 6.76 -3.01 7.92
C ALA A 202 8.30 -3.05 7.91
N PRO A 203 8.93 -4.23 7.77
CA PRO A 203 10.37 -4.33 7.51
C PRO A 203 10.76 -3.67 6.17
N ALA A 204 12.07 -3.51 5.95
CA ALA A 204 12.60 -3.04 4.67
C ALA A 204 12.18 -3.99 3.53
N GLY A 205 11.86 -3.42 2.37
CA GLY A 205 11.47 -4.19 1.19
C GLY A 205 9.96 -4.29 0.94
N LEU A 206 9.12 -3.67 1.78
CA LEU A 206 7.72 -3.47 1.43
C LEU A 206 7.63 -2.65 0.13
N HIS A 207 8.40 -1.58 0.04
CA HIS A 207 8.65 -0.82 -1.19
C HIS A 207 10.09 -1.05 -1.65
N CYS A 208 10.35 -1.04 -2.96
CA CYS A 208 11.70 -1.20 -3.51
C CYS A 208 12.03 -0.10 -4.51
N GLY A 209 13.27 0.41 -4.51
CA GLY A 209 13.73 1.34 -5.55
C GLY A 209 12.93 2.65 -5.61
N ILE A 210 12.54 3.21 -4.47
CA ILE A 210 11.84 4.49 -4.43
C ILE A 210 12.86 5.62 -4.43
N THR A 211 12.72 6.58 -5.34
CA THR A 211 13.60 7.75 -5.44
C THR A 211 12.81 9.01 -5.11
N VAL A 212 13.21 9.74 -4.07
CA VAL A 212 12.68 11.08 -3.74
C VAL A 212 13.81 12.08 -3.91
N LYS A 213 13.74 12.87 -4.97
CA LYS A 213 14.88 13.66 -5.43
C LYS A 213 14.52 15.10 -5.79
N ASN A 214 15.38 16.06 -5.45
CA ASN A 214 15.27 17.44 -5.91
C ASN A 214 13.90 18.10 -5.66
N ASN A 215 13.18 17.70 -4.61
CA ASN A 215 11.90 18.33 -4.26
C ASN A 215 12.15 19.54 -3.36
N GLU A 216 11.32 20.57 -3.53
CA GLU A 216 11.39 21.81 -2.76
C GLU A 216 10.23 21.89 -1.78
N PHE A 217 10.54 22.24 -0.53
CA PHE A 217 9.56 22.43 0.53
C PHE A 217 9.56 23.86 1.02
N GLU A 218 8.37 24.45 1.09
CA GLU A 218 8.14 25.80 1.58
C GLU A 218 7.01 25.77 2.62
N ASN A 219 7.23 26.35 3.80
CA ASN A 219 6.22 26.49 4.86
C ASN A 219 5.53 25.16 5.25
N CYS A 220 6.25 24.04 5.16
CA CYS A 220 5.76 22.70 5.51
C CYS A 220 6.17 22.33 6.95
N LEU A 221 5.38 21.44 7.58
CA LEU A 221 5.73 20.91 8.90
C LEU A 221 6.82 19.82 8.82
N SER A 222 7.85 19.95 9.65
CA SER A 222 8.91 18.95 9.78
C SER A 222 8.53 17.74 10.66
N PRO A 223 9.10 16.56 10.40
CA PRO A 223 9.78 16.16 9.16
C PRO A 223 8.84 16.21 7.96
N MET A 224 9.38 16.66 6.82
CA MET A 224 8.64 16.80 5.56
C MET A 224 8.59 15.48 4.77
N ILE A 225 9.60 14.62 4.96
CA ILE A 225 9.68 13.33 4.28
C ILE A 225 9.66 12.22 5.34
N ARG A 226 8.76 11.25 5.19
CA ARG A 226 8.93 9.92 5.79
C ARG A 226 9.34 8.94 4.71
N PHE A 227 10.40 8.20 4.98
CA PHE A 227 10.92 7.18 4.09
C PHE A 227 11.06 5.88 4.88
N GLN A 228 10.04 5.03 4.76
CA GLN A 228 9.85 3.87 5.60
C GLN A 228 9.67 2.59 4.77
N SER A 229 10.26 1.49 5.24
CA SER A 229 10.07 0.15 4.68
C SER A 229 10.56 0.04 3.23
N VAL A 230 11.60 0.80 2.87
CA VAL A 230 12.14 0.87 1.50
C VAL A 230 13.45 0.09 1.41
N LYS A 231 13.59 -0.73 0.37
CA LYS A 231 14.85 -1.38 -0.01
C LYS A 231 15.43 -0.77 -1.28
N GLY A 232 16.70 -0.38 -1.26
CA GLY A 232 17.42 0.19 -2.41
C GLY A 232 16.85 1.53 -2.89
N GLY A 233 16.38 2.37 -1.96
CA GLY A 233 15.80 3.68 -2.27
C GLY A 233 16.80 4.83 -2.17
N GLU A 234 16.45 5.98 -2.73
CA GLU A 234 17.30 7.18 -2.77
C GLU A 234 16.59 8.42 -2.26
N LEU A 235 17.29 9.22 -1.44
CA LEU A 235 16.86 10.51 -0.92
C LEU A 235 17.94 11.56 -1.22
N VAL A 236 17.79 12.34 -2.30
CA VAL A 236 18.90 13.18 -2.80
C VAL A 236 18.42 14.59 -3.17
N GLY A 237 19.18 15.61 -2.76
CA GLY A 237 18.96 16.98 -3.25
C GLY A 237 17.62 17.62 -2.87
N ASN A 238 16.91 17.10 -1.86
CA ASN A 238 15.66 17.72 -1.41
C ASN A 238 15.97 18.96 -0.55
N HIS A 239 15.30 20.08 -0.84
CA HIS A 239 15.63 21.40 -0.29
C HIS A 239 14.46 22.02 0.46
N VAL A 240 14.76 22.77 1.53
CA VAL A 240 13.78 23.56 2.29
C VAL A 240 14.08 25.04 2.04
N LEU A 241 13.15 25.76 1.40
CA LEU A 241 13.33 27.16 1.01
C LEU A 241 12.98 28.11 2.16
N GLU A 242 11.86 27.87 2.83
CA GLU A 242 11.43 28.58 4.04
C GLU A 242 10.76 27.58 5.00
N SER A 243 11.15 27.60 6.28
CA SER A 243 10.52 26.77 7.31
C SER A 243 10.04 27.63 8.47
N ASP A 244 8.76 27.53 8.81
CA ASP A 244 8.16 28.20 9.98
C ASP A 244 8.80 27.77 11.33
N LYS A 245 9.59 26.68 11.36
CA LYS A 245 10.25 26.16 12.58
C LYS A 245 11.61 25.52 12.24
N ARG A 246 12.71 26.21 12.55
CA ARG A 246 14.09 25.93 12.09
C ARG A 246 14.88 24.82 12.82
N THR A 247 14.28 23.78 13.40
CA THR A 247 15.09 22.84 14.25
C THR A 247 14.76 21.34 14.20
N GLU A 248 13.97 20.83 13.26
CA GLU A 248 13.71 19.38 13.15
C GLU A 248 14.28 18.79 11.84
N ALA A 249 14.66 17.51 11.89
CA ALA A 249 15.17 16.77 10.72
C ALA A 249 14.18 16.87 9.55
N VAL A 250 14.70 17.09 8.33
CA VAL A 250 13.90 17.15 7.10
C VAL A 250 13.24 15.79 6.79
N THR A 251 13.93 14.71 7.16
CA THR A 251 13.54 13.35 6.84
C THR A 251 13.55 12.46 8.06
N GLU A 252 12.55 11.58 8.13
CA GLU A 252 12.49 10.45 9.04
C GLU A 252 12.67 9.15 8.23
N ILE A 253 13.67 8.35 8.57
CA ILE A 253 13.97 7.06 7.92
C ILE A 253 13.70 5.93 8.91
N VAL A 254 12.91 4.94 8.51
CA VAL A 254 12.49 3.83 9.39
C VAL A 254 12.48 2.52 8.62
N ASN A 255 13.20 1.49 9.09
CA ASN A 255 13.24 0.16 8.46
C ASN A 255 13.59 0.22 6.96
N CYS A 256 14.73 0.81 6.60
CA CYS A 256 15.20 0.90 5.22
C CYS A 256 16.58 0.25 5.08
N ASP A 257 16.82 -0.37 3.92
CA ASP A 257 18.07 -1.06 3.55
C ASP A 257 18.58 -0.59 2.18
#